data_AF-A0A497P827-F1
#
_entry.id   AF-A0A497P827-F1
#
_cell.length_a   1.000
_cell.length_b   1.000
_cell.length_c   1.000
_cell.angle_alpha   90.00
_cell.angle_beta   90.00
_cell.angle_gamma   90.00
#
_symmetry.space_group_name_H-M   'P 1'
#
loop_
_entity.id
_entity.type
_entity.pdbx_description
1 polymer ?
#
loop_
_entity_poly.entity_id
_entity_poly.type
_entity_poly.pdbx_seq_one_letter_code
_entity_poly.pdbx_strand_id
1 'polypeptide(L)'
;MASINGYEIVLLVTSIATALTIYLTTRKRRIEKKSEKVLDTETIEREALSLLPVKNEKNIKILNLEKEIQNFVETRLLEAETKGKISHVDRMRLVKKYNLEIQHLDQKVSNRAIIFQKQEYEPTQELENIFQKKFNEINDTVNNIKNHLENLPKEEIKESVKLPMDVLHVQQKGQTIKKKATDKKKKRQKSKSEKRIENIQDEVLKIIAQIEQIEMEG
;
A
#
# COMPACT_ATOMS: atom_id res chain seq x y z
N MET A 1 -63.93 -27.15 39.00
CA MET A 1 -63.21 -25.90 39.30
C MET A 1 -61.95 -26.28 40.05
N ALA A 2 -60.84 -26.51 39.34
CA ALA A 2 -59.57 -26.87 39.98
C ALA A 2 -58.91 -25.57 40.48
N SER A 3 -58.76 -25.44 41.80
CA SER A 3 -58.08 -24.30 42.40
C SER A 3 -56.58 -24.45 42.12
N ILE A 4 -56.03 -23.59 41.26
CA ILE A 4 -54.59 -23.57 40.98
C ILE A 4 -53.92 -23.11 42.27
N ASN A 5 -53.20 -24.03 42.91
CA ASN A 5 -52.51 -23.76 44.17
C ASN A 5 -51.39 -22.75 43.90
N GLY A 6 -51.31 -21.68 44.69
CA GLY A 6 -50.31 -20.61 44.49
C GLY A 6 -48.86 -21.10 44.42
N TYR A 7 -48.57 -22.26 45.04
CA TYR A 7 -47.27 -22.93 44.96
C TYR A 7 -46.90 -23.39 43.55
N GLU A 8 -47.86 -23.85 42.74
CA GLU A 8 -47.58 -24.30 41.36
C GLU A 8 -47.16 -23.13 40.47
N ILE A 9 -47.75 -21.96 40.67
CA ILE A 9 -47.39 -20.73 39.94
C ILE A 9 -45.97 -20.29 40.32
N VAL A 10 -45.61 -20.35 41.61
CA VAL A 10 -44.26 -20.00 42.08
C VAL A 10 -43.20 -20.97 41.51
N LEU A 11 -43.49 -22.26 41.44
CA LEU A 11 -42.59 -23.26 40.84
C LEU A 11 -42.39 -23.03 39.34
N LEU A 12 -43.45 -22.67 38.60
CA LEU A 12 -43.31 -22.35 37.17
C LEU A 12 -42.47 -21.10 36.94
N VAL A 13 -42.70 -20.02 37.68
CA VAL A 13 -41.94 -18.76 37.54
C VAL A 13 -40.45 -18.96 37.87
N THR A 14 -40.14 -19.72 38.92
CA THR A 14 -38.76 -20.01 39.30
C THR A 14 -38.04 -20.91 38.27
N SER A 15 -38.73 -21.88 37.68
CA SER A 15 -38.17 -22.71 36.60
C SER A 15 -37.83 -21.91 35.34
N ILE A 16 -38.67 -20.92 34.98
CA ILE A 16 -38.45 -20.07 33.82
C ILE A 16 -37.27 -19.12 34.06
N ALA A 17 -37.19 -18.53 35.26
CA ALA A 17 -36.09 -17.65 35.65
C ALA A 17 -34.73 -18.38 35.66
N THR A 18 -34.69 -19.62 36.15
CA THR A 18 -33.47 -20.45 36.13
C THR A 18 -33.09 -20.87 34.71
N ALA A 19 -34.06 -21.22 33.85
CA ALA A 19 -33.78 -21.50 32.44
C ALA A 19 -33.21 -20.28 31.69
N LEU A 20 -33.75 -19.08 31.95
CA LEU A 20 -33.28 -17.83 31.35
C LEU A 20 -31.85 -17.47 31.80
N THR A 21 -31.52 -17.64 33.08
CA THR A 21 -30.17 -17.37 33.58
C THR A 21 -29.15 -18.36 33.01
N ILE A 22 -29.50 -19.64 32.86
CA ILE A 22 -28.66 -20.63 32.17
C ILE A 22 -28.51 -20.28 30.68
N TYR A 23 -29.59 -19.86 30.00
CA TYR A 23 -29.53 -19.45 28.60
C TYR A 23 -28.62 -18.23 28.38
N LEU A 24 -28.72 -17.21 29.24
CA LEU A 24 -27.90 -15.99 29.13
C LEU A 24 -26.42 -16.28 29.43
N THR A 25 -26.12 -17.08 30.46
CA THR A 25 -24.74 -17.45 30.81
C THR A 25 -24.11 -18.37 29.76
N THR A 26 -24.85 -19.33 29.20
CA THR A 26 -24.36 -20.20 28.12
C THR A 26 -24.21 -19.44 26.79
N ARG A 27 -25.06 -18.46 26.50
CA ARG A 27 -24.91 -17.56 25.34
C ARG A 27 -23.67 -16.69 25.46
N LYS A 28 -23.38 -16.14 26.65
CA LYS A 28 -22.16 -15.35 26.89
C LYS A 28 -20.90 -16.20 26.71
N ARG A 29 -20.88 -17.44 27.21
CA ARG A 29 -19.77 -18.39 26.99
C ARG A 29 -19.58 -18.79 25.52
N ARG A 30 -20.64 -18.82 24.70
CA ARG A 30 -20.49 -19.03 23.25
C ARG A 30 -19.87 -17.85 22.53
N ILE A 31 -20.11 -16.63 23.01
CA ILE A 31 -19.48 -15.41 22.48
C ILE A 31 -18.00 -15.39 22.88
N GLU A 32 -17.66 -15.74 24.12
CA GLU A 32 -16.28 -15.86 24.60
C GLU A 32 -15.53 -17.01 23.88
N LYS A 33 -16.13 -18.20 23.71
CA LYS A 33 -15.53 -19.29 22.91
C LYS A 33 -15.41 -18.97 21.42
N LYS A 34 -16.26 -18.07 20.89
CA LYS A 34 -16.12 -17.54 19.52
C LYS A 34 -14.99 -16.51 19.44
N SER A 35 -14.69 -15.80 20.53
CA SER A 35 -13.54 -14.88 20.64
C SER A 35 -12.22 -15.64 20.80
N GLU A 36 -12.20 -16.78 21.50
CA GLU A 36 -11.00 -17.62 21.66
C GLU A 36 -10.62 -18.38 20.38
N LYS A 37 -11.59 -18.65 19.49
CA LYS A 37 -11.35 -19.18 18.14
C LYS A 37 -10.88 -18.12 17.11
N VAL A 38 -10.66 -16.87 17.51
CA VAL A 38 -10.05 -15.84 16.64
C VAL A 38 -8.52 -15.83 16.78
N LEU A 39 -7.94 -16.65 17.67
CA LEU A 39 -6.49 -16.74 17.86
C LEU A 39 -5.78 -17.69 16.86
N ASP A 40 -6.24 -17.77 15.62
CA ASP A 40 -5.56 -18.47 14.51
C ASP A 40 -5.65 -17.70 13.17
N THR A 41 -6.28 -16.52 13.15
CA THR A 41 -6.33 -15.71 11.93
C THR A 41 -4.95 -15.18 11.53
N GLU A 42 -4.05 -14.96 12.48
CA GLU A 42 -2.70 -14.45 12.19
C GLU A 42 -1.80 -15.51 11.54
N THR A 43 -1.96 -16.79 11.89
CA THR A 43 -1.20 -17.90 11.31
C THR A 43 -1.65 -18.20 9.88
N ILE A 44 -2.97 -18.19 9.64
CA ILE A 44 -3.56 -18.37 8.30
C ILE A 44 -3.25 -17.17 7.41
N GLU A 45 -3.26 -15.94 7.94
CA GLU A 45 -2.87 -14.75 7.19
C GLU A 45 -1.38 -14.78 6.83
N ARG A 46 -0.48 -15.16 7.74
CA ARG A 46 0.97 -15.25 7.45
C ARG A 46 1.31 -16.35 6.45
N GLU A 47 0.62 -17.49 6.49
CA GLU A 47 0.80 -18.56 5.51
C GLU A 47 0.18 -18.21 4.15
N ALA A 48 -0.96 -17.52 4.13
CA ALA A 48 -1.50 -16.95 2.90
C ALA A 48 -0.56 -15.86 2.32
N LEU A 49 0.01 -15.00 3.16
CA LEU A 49 0.93 -13.93 2.75
C LEU A 49 2.25 -14.46 2.17
N SER A 50 2.74 -15.60 2.66
CA SER A 50 3.97 -16.23 2.16
C SER A 50 3.74 -17.08 0.89
N LEU A 51 2.54 -17.64 0.71
CA LEU A 51 2.15 -18.37 -0.50
C LEU A 51 1.76 -17.44 -1.66
N LEU A 52 1.32 -16.21 -1.39
CA LEU A 52 0.99 -15.20 -2.40
C LEU A 52 2.17 -14.83 -3.33
N PRO A 53 3.39 -14.49 -2.85
CA PRO A 53 4.50 -14.13 -3.72
C PRO A 53 4.93 -15.29 -4.60
N VAL A 54 5.02 -16.52 -4.07
CA VAL A 54 5.38 -17.72 -4.84
C VAL A 54 4.33 -18.07 -5.89
N LYS A 55 3.04 -17.93 -5.55
CA LYS A 55 1.94 -18.13 -6.49
C LYS A 55 1.92 -17.04 -7.56
N ASN A 56 2.21 -15.79 -7.20
CA ASN A 56 2.26 -14.66 -8.12
C ASN A 56 3.45 -14.76 -9.08
N GLU A 57 4.64 -15.18 -8.63
CA GLU A 57 5.79 -15.44 -9.50
C GLU A 57 5.52 -16.55 -10.52
N LYS A 58 4.93 -17.68 -10.07
CA LYS A 58 4.53 -18.76 -10.98
C LYS A 58 3.52 -18.28 -12.01
N ASN A 59 2.54 -17.47 -11.58
CA ASN A 59 1.56 -16.89 -12.49
C ASN A 59 2.18 -15.91 -13.49
N ILE A 60 3.14 -15.08 -13.08
CA ILE A 60 3.85 -14.17 -13.99
C ILE A 60 4.67 -14.96 -15.02
N LYS A 61 5.36 -16.02 -14.59
CA LYS A 61 6.09 -16.92 -15.49
C LYS A 61 5.17 -17.59 -16.51
N ILE A 62 3.99 -18.04 -16.09
CA ILE A 62 2.97 -18.62 -16.99
C ILE A 62 2.46 -17.57 -17.98
N LEU A 63 2.15 -16.35 -17.52
CA LEU A 63 1.67 -15.27 -18.38
C LEU A 63 2.73 -14.85 -19.43
N ASN A 64 4.01 -14.83 -19.06
CA ASN A 64 5.10 -14.58 -20.00
C ASN A 64 5.21 -15.71 -21.05
N LEU A 65 5.03 -16.96 -20.62
CA LEU A 65 5.04 -18.11 -21.53
C LEU A 65 3.84 -18.09 -22.49
N GLU A 66 2.66 -17.66 -22.03
CA GLU A 66 1.51 -17.41 -22.90
C GLU A 66 1.81 -16.33 -23.95
N LYS A 67 2.48 -15.24 -23.56
CA LYS A 67 2.93 -14.20 -24.50
C LYS A 67 3.92 -14.72 -25.54
N GLU A 68 4.87 -15.56 -25.15
CA GLU A 68 5.80 -16.22 -26.06
C GLU A 68 5.07 -17.13 -27.06
N ILE A 69 4.10 -17.93 -26.59
CA ILE A 69 3.26 -18.77 -27.45
C ILE A 69 2.50 -17.89 -28.45
N GLN A 70 2.00 -16.74 -28.02
CA GLN A 70 1.24 -15.84 -28.89
C GLN A 70 2.10 -15.22 -29.99
N ASN A 71 3.32 -14.78 -29.67
CA ASN A 71 4.30 -14.34 -30.66
C ASN A 71 4.68 -15.46 -31.64
N PHE A 72 4.80 -16.69 -31.13
CA PHE A 72 5.06 -17.86 -31.97
C PHE A 72 3.88 -18.13 -32.93
N VAL A 73 2.64 -17.97 -32.46
CA VAL A 73 1.44 -18.11 -33.28
C VAL A 73 1.38 -17.04 -34.37
N GLU A 74 1.73 -15.79 -34.08
CA GLU A 74 1.79 -14.72 -35.10
C GLU A 74 2.84 -15.01 -36.19
N THR A 75 4.03 -15.46 -35.77
CA THR A 75 5.08 -15.88 -36.70
C THR A 75 4.60 -17.05 -37.57
N ARG A 76 3.92 -18.02 -36.95
CA ARG A 76 3.40 -19.19 -37.66
C ARG A 76 2.25 -18.83 -38.61
N LEU A 77 1.45 -17.82 -38.29
CA LEU A 77 0.41 -17.27 -39.17
C LEU A 77 1.03 -16.61 -40.41
N LEU A 78 2.08 -15.81 -40.23
CA LEU A 78 2.85 -15.22 -41.34
C LEU A 78 3.46 -16.29 -42.25
N GLU A 79 4.05 -17.34 -41.67
CA GLU A 79 4.56 -18.47 -42.44
C GLU A 79 3.46 -19.26 -43.19
N ALA A 80 2.26 -19.36 -42.62
CA ALA A 80 1.16 -20.07 -43.24
C ALA A 80 0.63 -19.31 -44.46
N GLU A 81 0.62 -17.98 -44.40
CA GLU A 81 0.24 -17.12 -45.52
C GLU A 81 1.29 -17.16 -46.64
N THR A 82 2.58 -17.06 -46.32
CA THR A 82 3.65 -17.16 -47.35
C THR A 82 3.65 -18.51 -48.06
N LYS A 83 3.16 -19.57 -47.39
CA LYS A 83 2.94 -20.91 -47.96
C LYS A 83 1.59 -21.06 -48.66
N GLY A 84 0.77 -20.01 -48.74
CA GLY A 84 -0.55 -20.00 -49.37
C GLY A 84 -1.61 -20.84 -48.64
N LYS A 85 -1.38 -21.24 -47.39
CA LYS A 85 -2.31 -22.10 -46.62
C LYS A 85 -3.50 -21.33 -46.06
N ILE A 86 -3.37 -20.01 -45.90
CA ILE A 86 -4.42 -19.12 -45.40
C ILE A 86 -4.48 -17.86 -46.26
N SER A 87 -5.67 -17.26 -46.37
CA SER A 87 -5.86 -15.96 -47.00
C SER A 87 -5.32 -14.84 -46.09
N HIS A 88 -4.84 -13.75 -46.69
CA HIS A 88 -4.44 -12.53 -45.99
C HIS A 88 -5.56 -12.00 -45.07
N VAL A 89 -6.83 -12.15 -45.48
CA VAL A 89 -8.00 -11.73 -44.71
C VAL A 89 -8.16 -12.59 -43.44
N ASP A 90 -7.95 -13.90 -43.56
CA ASP A 90 -8.00 -14.82 -42.43
C ASP A 90 -6.87 -14.57 -41.44
N ARG A 91 -5.66 -14.27 -41.95
CA ARG A 91 -4.51 -13.84 -41.12
C ARG A 91 -4.85 -12.58 -40.34
N MET A 92 -5.38 -11.54 -40.99
CA MET A 92 -5.73 -10.30 -40.29
C MET A 92 -6.78 -10.52 -39.20
N ARG A 93 -7.76 -11.39 -39.45
CA ARG A 93 -8.77 -11.76 -38.45
C ARG A 93 -8.15 -12.50 -37.24
N LEU A 94 -7.24 -13.43 -37.50
CA LEU A 94 -6.54 -14.20 -36.46
C LEU A 94 -5.58 -13.31 -35.66
N VAL A 95 -4.78 -12.49 -36.31
CA VAL A 95 -3.87 -11.53 -35.66
C VAL A 95 -4.64 -10.53 -34.79
N LYS A 96 -5.77 -10.00 -35.28
CA LYS A 96 -6.62 -9.11 -34.46
C LYS A 96 -7.17 -9.80 -33.22
N LYS A 97 -7.56 -11.07 -33.33
CA LYS A 97 -8.03 -11.87 -32.19
C LYS A 97 -6.92 -12.07 -31.16
N TYR A 98 -5.73 -12.48 -31.60
CA TYR A 98 -4.61 -12.69 -30.69
C TYR A 98 -4.13 -11.38 -30.06
N ASN A 99 -4.09 -10.27 -30.78
CA ASN A 99 -3.74 -8.97 -30.20
C ASN A 99 -4.71 -8.52 -29.07
N LEU A 100 -6.01 -8.78 -29.22
CA LEU A 100 -6.97 -8.51 -28.16
C LEU A 100 -6.74 -9.38 -26.92
N GLU A 101 -6.37 -10.65 -27.12
CA GLU A 101 -6.00 -11.56 -26.04
C GLU A 101 -4.69 -11.11 -25.35
N ILE A 102 -3.69 -10.61 -26.09
CA ILE A 102 -2.46 -10.02 -25.54
C ILE A 102 -2.79 -8.83 -24.64
N GLN A 103 -3.61 -7.89 -25.11
CA GLN A 103 -3.99 -6.72 -24.32
C GLN A 103 -4.69 -7.10 -23.00
N HIS A 104 -5.55 -8.11 -23.05
CA HIS A 104 -6.21 -8.62 -21.86
C HIS A 104 -5.24 -9.32 -20.89
N LEU A 105 -4.23 -10.03 -21.41
CA LEU A 105 -3.16 -10.62 -20.61
C LEU A 105 -2.28 -9.52 -19.97
N ASP A 106 -1.89 -8.50 -20.73
CA ASP A 106 -1.09 -7.38 -20.23
C ASP A 106 -1.81 -6.62 -19.10
N GLN A 107 -3.13 -6.40 -19.23
CA GLN A 107 -3.94 -5.82 -18.15
C GLN A 107 -3.95 -6.71 -16.89
N LYS A 108 -4.05 -8.03 -17.04
CA LYS A 108 -3.97 -8.97 -15.91
C LYS A 108 -2.59 -8.97 -15.27
N VAL A 109 -1.52 -8.91 -16.05
CA VAL A 109 -0.14 -8.79 -15.55
C VAL A 109 0.03 -7.47 -14.78
N SER A 110 -0.38 -6.35 -15.37
CA SER A 110 -0.27 -5.02 -14.76
C SER A 110 -1.02 -4.93 -13.43
N ASN A 111 -2.26 -5.40 -13.39
CA ASN A 111 -3.06 -5.43 -12.16
C ASN A 111 -2.41 -6.29 -11.06
N ARG A 112 -1.76 -7.40 -11.42
CA ARG A 112 -1.05 -8.27 -10.47
C ARG A 112 0.31 -7.72 -10.06
N ALA A 113 1.01 -7.01 -10.95
CA ALA A 113 2.26 -6.33 -10.66
C ALA A 113 2.06 -5.18 -9.66
N ILE A 114 0.95 -4.44 -9.76
CA ILE A 114 0.58 -3.39 -8.78
C ILE A 114 0.37 -4.00 -7.38
N ILE A 115 -0.22 -5.19 -7.30
CA ILE A 115 -0.37 -5.93 -6.03
C ILE A 115 1.00 -6.34 -5.46
N PHE A 116 1.95 -6.71 -6.32
CA PHE A 116 3.32 -7.04 -5.94
C PHE A 116 4.09 -5.80 -5.46
N GLN A 117 3.91 -4.65 -6.12
CA GLN A 117 4.55 -3.38 -5.76
C GLN A 117 4.05 -2.81 -4.42
N LYS A 118 2.84 -3.20 -3.98
CA LYS A 118 2.33 -2.90 -2.64
C LYS A 118 3.04 -3.70 -1.53
N GLN A 119 3.72 -4.80 -1.87
CA GLN A 119 4.37 -5.70 -0.91
C GLN A 119 5.83 -5.30 -0.60
N GLU A 120 6.36 -4.27 -1.26
CA GLU A 120 7.73 -3.75 -1.04
C GLU A 120 7.85 -2.72 0.11
N TYR A 121 6.78 -2.50 0.89
CA TYR A 121 6.84 -1.70 2.12
C TYR A 121 6.46 -2.54 3.34
N GLU A 122 7.09 -3.71 3.49
CA GLU A 122 7.31 -4.25 4.83
C GLU A 122 8.34 -3.35 5.52
N PRO A 123 8.13 -2.90 6.77
CA PRO A 123 9.22 -2.31 7.52
C PRO A 123 10.33 -3.36 7.58
N THR A 124 11.47 -3.06 6.95
CA THR A 124 12.61 -3.96 7.01
C THR A 124 12.88 -4.23 8.48
N GLN A 125 13.15 -5.49 8.85
CA GLN A 125 13.55 -5.83 10.22
C GLN A 125 14.70 -4.92 10.69
N GLU A 126 15.50 -4.41 9.76
CA GLU A 126 16.49 -3.36 9.98
C GLU A 126 15.93 -2.05 10.54
N LEU A 127 14.80 -1.53 10.03
CA LEU A 127 14.18 -0.31 10.57
C LEU A 127 13.64 -0.52 11.98
N GLU A 128 13.05 -1.70 12.25
CA GLU A 128 12.60 -2.06 13.59
C GLU A 128 13.78 -2.22 14.55
N ASN A 129 14.88 -2.85 14.10
CA ASN A 129 16.12 -2.95 14.88
C ASN A 129 16.75 -1.58 15.16
N ILE A 130 16.77 -0.67 14.18
CA ILE A 130 17.26 0.70 14.36
C ILE A 130 16.36 1.46 15.34
N PHE A 131 15.03 1.31 15.21
CA PHE A 131 14.07 1.94 16.11
C PHE A 131 14.25 1.43 17.55
N GLN A 132 14.33 0.12 17.75
CA GLN A 132 14.56 -0.49 19.06
C GLN A 132 15.91 -0.06 19.65
N LYS A 133 16.97 -0.02 18.84
CA LYS A 133 18.28 0.46 19.29
C LYS A 133 18.22 1.92 19.75
N LYS A 134 17.53 2.79 19.00
CA LYS A 134 17.36 4.20 19.36
C LYS A 134 16.43 4.41 20.54
N PHE A 135 15.39 3.61 20.67
CA PHE A 135 14.49 3.63 21.81
C PHE A 135 15.22 3.23 23.10
N ASN A 136 16.07 2.20 23.04
CA ASN A 136 16.89 1.78 24.17
C ASN A 136 17.95 2.83 24.52
N GLU A 137 18.63 3.44 23.53
CA GLU A 137 19.57 4.54 23.77
C GLU A 137 18.89 5.74 24.47
N ILE A 138 17.67 6.08 24.06
CA ILE A 138 16.89 7.13 24.72
C ILE A 138 16.54 6.72 26.16
N ASN A 139 16.07 5.49 26.38
CA ASN A 139 15.77 5.01 27.73
C ASN A 139 16.99 5.00 28.64
N ASP A 140 18.17 4.65 28.12
CA ASP A 140 19.43 4.68 28.86
C ASP A 140 19.82 6.12 29.22
N THR A 141 19.65 7.08 28.31
CA THR A 141 19.87 8.50 28.64
C THR A 141 18.89 9.02 29.67
N VAL A 142 17.61 8.64 29.58
CA VAL A 142 16.57 9.01 30.55
C VAL A 142 16.88 8.40 31.92
N ASN A 143 17.28 7.14 31.97
CA ASN A 143 17.65 6.46 33.20
C ASN A 143 18.93 7.04 33.79
N ASN A 144 19.94 7.40 32.99
CA ASN A 144 21.14 8.06 33.46
C ASN A 144 20.85 9.46 34.02
N ILE A 145 20.00 10.24 33.35
CA ILE A 145 19.55 11.54 33.86
C ILE A 145 18.77 11.36 35.17
N LYS A 146 17.87 10.39 35.24
CA LYS A 146 17.09 10.07 36.45
C LYS A 146 17.99 9.65 37.61
N ASN A 147 18.98 8.79 37.35
CA ASN A 147 19.96 8.35 38.35
C ASN A 147 20.86 9.51 38.80
N HIS A 148 21.25 10.41 37.89
CA HIS A 148 21.97 11.63 38.25
C HIS A 148 21.11 12.58 39.09
N LEU A 149 19.79 12.64 38.86
CA LEU A 149 18.87 13.41 39.69
C LEU A 149 18.61 12.76 41.07
N GLU A 150 18.56 11.43 41.15
CA GLU A 150 18.34 10.70 42.40
C GLU A 150 19.60 10.66 43.29
N ASN A 151 20.80 10.75 42.69
CA ASN A 151 22.08 10.78 43.39
C ASN A 151 22.57 12.19 43.77
N LEU A 152 21.78 13.23 43.51
CA LEU A 152 22.05 14.56 44.06
C LEU A 152 21.80 14.54 45.58
N PRO A 153 22.79 14.88 46.42
CA PRO A 153 22.58 15.03 47.85
C PRO A 153 21.46 16.04 48.12
N LYS A 154 20.49 15.69 48.97
CA LYS A 154 19.35 16.55 49.35
C LYS A 154 19.72 17.81 50.17
N GLU A 155 20.98 18.22 50.20
CA GLU A 155 21.44 19.36 51.01
C GLU A 155 21.85 20.62 50.25
N GLU A 156 21.82 20.65 48.91
CA GLU A 156 22.07 21.89 48.14
C GLU A 156 20.82 22.38 47.38
N ILE A 157 19.73 22.66 48.10
CA ILE A 157 18.62 23.51 47.60
C ILE A 157 18.71 24.94 48.17
N LYS A 158 19.86 25.31 48.74
CA LYS A 158 20.15 26.69 49.10
C LYS A 158 21.46 27.09 48.44
N GLU A 159 21.39 28.15 47.63
CA GLU A 159 22.51 28.83 46.97
C GLU A 159 23.04 28.23 45.65
N SER A 160 22.27 28.39 44.57
CA SER A 160 22.86 28.84 43.30
C SER A 160 21.81 29.45 42.35
N VAL A 161 20.99 30.38 42.85
CA VAL A 161 20.35 31.36 41.97
C VAL A 161 21.33 32.51 41.76
N LYS A 162 22.19 32.38 40.75
CA LYS A 162 22.81 33.52 40.07
C LYS A 162 22.66 33.31 38.56
N LEU A 163 21.51 33.73 38.05
CA LEU A 163 21.33 33.98 36.63
C LEU A 163 22.22 35.17 36.21
N PRO A 164 23.05 35.04 35.16
CA PRO A 164 23.45 36.20 34.39
C PRO A 164 22.26 36.63 33.53
N MET A 165 21.52 37.63 34.00
CA MET A 165 20.75 38.50 33.12
C MET A 165 21.75 39.35 32.34
N ASP A 166 21.95 39.05 31.06
CA ASP A 166 22.08 40.07 30.01
C ASP A 166 22.17 39.38 28.65
N VAL A 167 21.04 39.26 27.94
CA VAL A 167 20.81 39.85 26.61
C VAL A 167 19.29 39.95 26.43
N LEU A 168 18.77 41.16 26.62
CA LEU A 168 17.40 41.55 26.32
C LEU A 168 17.17 41.67 24.79
N HIS A 169 15.97 41.24 24.37
CA HIS A 169 15.19 41.69 23.20
C HIS A 169 15.75 41.32 21.81
N VAL A 170 14.98 40.72 20.89
CA VAL A 170 13.87 41.36 20.12
C VAL A 170 12.92 40.23 19.63
N GLN A 171 11.72 40.10 20.19
CA GLN A 171 10.44 40.63 19.68
C GLN A 171 9.71 39.70 18.69
N GLN A 172 8.83 38.84 19.21
CA GLN A 172 7.66 38.37 18.46
C GLN A 172 6.61 39.48 18.41
N LYS A 173 6.19 39.87 17.21
CA LYS A 173 4.94 40.60 16.98
C LYS A 173 4.23 39.99 15.79
N GLY A 174 3.14 39.30 16.06
CA GLY A 174 2.09 39.12 15.06
C GLY A 174 1.40 40.45 14.82
N GLN A 175 1.20 40.82 13.55
CA GLN A 175 0.09 41.66 13.13
C GLN A 175 -0.29 41.36 11.69
N THR A 176 -1.56 41.03 11.55
CA THR A 176 -2.37 40.90 10.34
C THR A 176 -2.47 42.24 9.60
N ILE A 177 -2.12 42.31 8.31
CA ILE A 177 -2.77 43.25 7.35
C ILE A 177 -2.93 42.59 5.98
N LYS A 178 -4.13 42.81 5.44
CA LYS A 178 -4.77 42.33 4.21
C LYS A 178 -4.07 42.73 2.89
N LYS A 179 -4.32 41.86 1.89
CA LYS A 179 -4.61 42.12 0.46
C LYS A 179 -3.64 43.02 -0.34
N LYS A 180 -2.96 42.41 -1.33
CA LYS A 180 -3.08 42.84 -2.74
C LYS A 180 -2.63 41.73 -3.70
N ALA A 181 -3.55 41.37 -4.59
CA ALA A 181 -3.26 40.61 -5.79
C ALA A 181 -2.32 41.39 -6.70
N THR A 182 -1.31 40.73 -7.27
CA THR A 182 -0.79 41.04 -8.61
C THR A 182 -0.09 39.80 -9.17
N ASP A 183 -0.81 39.18 -10.09
CA ASP A 183 -0.35 38.51 -11.30
C ASP A 183 1.10 38.84 -11.70
N LYS A 184 2.00 37.84 -11.66
CA LYS A 184 3.28 37.85 -12.40
C LYS A 184 3.61 36.44 -12.88
N LYS A 185 3.14 36.12 -14.09
CA LYS A 185 3.77 35.16 -15.03
C LYS A 185 5.28 35.40 -15.06
N LYS A 186 6.05 34.68 -14.23
CA LYS A 186 7.49 34.57 -14.41
C LYS A 186 7.73 33.60 -15.57
N LYS A 187 8.07 34.16 -16.74
CA LYS A 187 8.79 33.45 -17.80
C LYS A 187 9.96 32.71 -17.15
N ARG A 188 9.80 31.40 -16.93
CA ARG A 188 10.89 30.54 -16.50
C ARG A 188 11.91 30.55 -17.63
N GLN A 189 13.15 30.95 -17.35
CA GLN A 189 14.25 30.77 -18.29
C GLN A 189 14.27 29.28 -18.67
N LYS A 190 14.07 28.97 -19.96
CA LYS A 190 14.08 27.60 -20.48
C LYS A 190 15.33 26.91 -19.96
N SER A 191 15.14 25.88 -19.14
CA SER A 191 16.24 25.12 -18.56
C SER A 191 17.06 24.46 -19.68
N LYS A 192 18.32 24.10 -19.42
CA LYS A 192 19.15 23.34 -20.38
C LYS A 192 18.45 22.04 -20.82
N SER A 193 17.62 21.48 -19.95
CA SER A 193 16.79 20.31 -20.23
C SER A 193 15.62 20.63 -21.18
N GLU A 194 14.97 21.78 -21.03
CA GLU A 194 13.89 22.23 -21.93
C GLU A 194 14.38 22.37 -23.38
N LYS A 195 15.57 22.95 -23.56
CA LYS A 195 16.18 23.11 -24.89
C LYS A 195 16.55 21.76 -25.53
N ARG A 196 16.95 20.77 -24.72
CA ARG A 196 17.22 19.42 -25.21
C ARG A 196 15.94 18.72 -25.65
N ILE A 197 14.86 18.91 -24.91
CA ILE A 197 13.54 18.36 -25.26
C ILE A 197 13.04 18.98 -26.57
N GLU A 198 13.19 20.29 -26.74
CA GLU A 198 12.82 21.00 -27.97
C GLU A 198 13.62 20.50 -29.19
N ASN A 199 14.95 20.35 -29.06
CA ASN A 199 15.77 19.76 -30.13
C ASN A 199 15.35 18.33 -30.50
N ILE A 200 15.04 17.48 -29.50
CA ILE A 200 14.60 16.10 -29.76
C ILE A 200 13.25 16.10 -30.48
N GLN A 201 12.34 17.01 -30.13
CA GLN A 201 11.05 17.15 -30.81
C GLN A 201 11.23 17.52 -32.29
N ASP A 202 12.14 18.46 -32.59
CA ASP A 202 12.44 18.86 -33.96
C ASP A 202 13.08 17.72 -34.78
N GLU A 203 13.99 16.94 -34.17
CA GLU A 203 14.59 15.76 -34.80
C GLU A 203 13.54 14.69 -35.12
N VAL A 204 12.60 14.44 -34.21
CA VAL A 204 11.50 13.47 -34.42
C VAL A 204 10.57 13.93 -35.54
N LEU A 205 10.17 15.21 -35.56
CA LEU A 205 9.34 15.76 -36.63
C LEU A 205 10.01 15.66 -38.00
N LYS A 206 11.34 15.89 -38.05
CA LYS A 206 12.11 15.76 -39.28
C LYS A 206 12.17 14.32 -39.78
N ILE A 207 12.35 13.34 -38.88
CA ILE A 207 12.34 11.92 -39.23
C ILE A 207 10.96 11.49 -39.76
N ILE A 208 9.88 11.98 -39.14
CA ILE A 208 8.51 11.70 -39.61
C ILE A 208 8.31 12.24 -41.02
N ALA A 209 8.69 13.48 -41.28
CA ALA A 209 8.58 14.07 -42.61
C ALA A 209 9.43 13.33 -43.66
N GLN A 210 10.62 12.83 -43.26
CA GLN A 210 11.46 12.02 -44.12
C GLN A 210 10.85 10.65 -44.43
N ILE A 211 10.17 10.02 -43.45
CA ILE A 211 9.45 8.75 -43.65
C ILE A 211 8.25 8.96 -44.59
N GLU A 212 7.50 10.05 -44.42
CA GLU A 212 6.37 10.40 -45.29
C GLU A 212 6.83 10.61 -46.74
N GLN A 213 7.99 11.23 -46.95
CA GLN A 213 8.56 11.39 -48.29
C GLN A 213 9.01 10.05 -48.90
N ILE A 214 9.55 9.13 -48.10
CA ILE A 214 9.89 7.77 -48.56
C ILE A 214 8.63 6.98 -48.92
N GLU A 215 7.51 7.18 -48.21
CA GLU A 215 6.23 6.56 -48.51
C GLU A 215 5.57 7.11 -49.80
N MET A 216 5.82 8.38 -50.12
CA MET A 216 5.30 9.02 -51.33
C MET A 216 6.15 8.76 -52.58
N GLU A 217 7.45 8.48 -52.43
CA GLU A 217 8.39 8.20 -53.53
C GLU A 217 8.53 6.70 -53.85
N GLY A 218 7.93 5.80 -53.06
CA GLY A 218 7.90 4.34 -53.27
C GLY A 218 6.59 3.81 -53.82
#